data_AF-A0A543FP32-F1
#
_entry.id   AF-A0A543FP32-F1
#
_cell.length_a   1.000
_cell.length_b   1.000
_cell.length_c   1.000
_cell.angle_alpha   90.00
_cell.angle_beta   90.00
_cell.angle_gamma   90.00
#
_symmetry.space_group_name_H-M   'P 1'
#
loop_
_entity.id
_entity.type
_entity.pdbx_description
1 polymer ?
#
loop_
_entity_poly.entity_id
_entity_poly.type
_entity_poly.pdbx_seq_one_letter_code
_entity_poly.pdbx_strand_id
1 'polypeptide(L)' 'MTVAVEDTVMAEPRPCVRCSKVSLLWVVGRCADCVAELGLQDDRTEYDTWKADVQAEYGRK' A
#
# COMPACT_ATOMS: atom_id res chain seq x y z
N MET A 1 17.77 24.86 2.76
CA MET A 1 16.31 24.81 3.05
C MET A 1 16.05 23.54 3.82
N THR A 2 15.90 23.64 5.14
CA THR A 2 15.60 22.51 6.02
C THR A 2 14.09 22.32 6.04
N VAL A 3 13.61 21.17 5.56
CA VAL A 3 12.21 20.78 5.68
C VAL A 3 11.97 20.44 7.15
N ALA A 4 11.22 21.29 7.86
CA ALA A 4 10.65 20.91 9.15
C ALA A 4 9.54 19.91 8.85
N VAL A 5 9.81 18.62 9.10
CA VAL A 5 8.77 17.60 9.05
C VAL A 5 7.90 17.83 10.28
N GLU A 6 6.66 18.25 10.09
CA GLU A 6 5.67 18.28 11.16
C GLU A 6 5.41 16.83 11.60
N ASP A 7 6.10 16.39 12.65
CA ASP A 7 6.01 15.07 13.29
C ASP A 7 4.62 14.76 13.92
N THR A 8 3.61 15.55 13.58
CA THR A 8 2.24 15.49 14.15
C THR A 8 1.18 15.11 13.14
N VAL A 9 1.53 14.85 11.87
CA VAL A 9 0.56 14.39 10.87
C VAL A 9 0.28 12.90 11.11
N MET A 10 -0.85 12.62 11.75
CA MET A 10 -1.34 11.26 11.96
C MET A 10 -1.80 10.64 10.64
N ALA A 11 -1.48 9.37 10.43
CA ALA A 11 -2.01 8.63 9.29
C ALA A 11 -3.53 8.53 9.39
N GLU A 12 -4.23 9.01 8.36
CA GLU A 12 -5.68 8.88 8.29
C GLU A 12 -6.09 7.49 7.80
N PRO A 13 -7.15 6.89 8.37
CA PRO A 13 -7.69 5.62 7.87
C PRO A 13 -8.20 5.76 6.44
N ARG A 14 -7.87 4.78 5.57
CA ARG A 14 -8.31 4.77 4.16
C ARG A 14 -9.01 3.46 3.80
N PRO A 15 -10.04 3.49 2.92
CA PRO A 15 -10.67 2.27 2.44
C PRO A 15 -9.74 1.52 1.48
N CYS A 16 -9.63 0.20 1.66
CA CYS A 16 -8.95 -0.69 0.73
C CYS A 16 -9.73 -0.79 -0.59
N VAL A 17 -9.05 -0.68 -1.74
CA VAL A 17 -9.68 -0.76 -3.07
C VAL A 17 -10.21 -2.16 -3.41
N ARG A 18 -9.70 -3.21 -2.75
CA ARG A 18 -10.12 -4.60 -3.00
C ARG A 18 -11.31 -5.03 -2.14
N CYS A 19 -11.24 -4.76 -0.84
CA CYS A 19 -12.20 -5.28 0.14
C CYS A 19 -13.03 -4.21 0.88
N SER A 20 -12.79 -2.92 0.59
CA SER A 20 -13.47 -1.77 1.19
C SER A 20 -13.32 -1.61 2.72
N LYS A 21 -12.60 -2.52 3.40
CA LYS A 21 -12.26 -2.37 4.81
C LYS A 21 -11.38 -1.14 5.02
N VAL A 22 -11.68 -0.39 6.07
CA VAL A 22 -10.88 0.76 6.49
C VAL A 22 -9.60 0.24 7.18
N SER A 23 -8.44 0.69 6.72
CA SER A 23 -7.13 0.35 7.30
C SER A 23 -6.25 1.58 7.46
N LEU A 24 -5.39 1.57 8.48
CA LEU A 24 -4.35 2.58 8.67
C LEU A 24 -3.13 2.29 7.79
N LEU A 25 -2.80 1.02 7.61
CA LEU A 25 -1.77 0.57 6.68
C LEU A 25 -2.37 0.45 5.27
N TRP A 26 -1.84 1.23 4.35
CA TRP A 26 -2.32 1.35 2.98
C TRP A 26 -1.11 1.42 2.04
N VAL A 27 -0.96 0.42 1.17
CA VAL A 27 0.15 0.36 0.20
C VAL A 27 -0.44 0.22 -1.18
N VAL A 28 -0.34 1.30 -1.97
CA VAL A 28 -0.92 1.39 -3.34
C VAL A 28 -2.35 0.85 -3.38
N GLY A 29 -3.26 1.45 -2.62
CA GLY A 29 -4.68 1.06 -2.65
C GLY A 29 -5.08 -0.04 -1.69
N ARG A 30 -4.16 -0.87 -1.20
CA ARG A 30 -4.51 -2.15 -0.56
C ARG A 30 -4.14 -2.19 0.93
N CYS A 31 -4.99 -2.83 1.72
CA CYS A 31 -4.70 -3.15 3.12
C CYS A 31 -3.74 -4.34 3.23
N ALA A 32 -3.11 -4.49 4.40
CA ALA A 32 -2.15 -5.57 4.67
C ALA A 32 -2.75 -6.97 4.47
N ASP A 33 -4.00 -7.20 4.89
CA ASP A 33 -4.67 -8.50 4.74
C ASP A 33 -4.82 -8.90 3.27
N CYS A 34 -5.24 -7.97 2.41
CA CYS A 34 -5.39 -8.25 0.98
C CYS A 34 -4.05 -8.46 0.28
N VAL A 35 -2.99 -7.77 0.72
CA VAL A 35 -1.62 -7.98 0.20
C VAL A 35 -1.11 -9.35 0.62
N ALA A 36 -1.36 -9.77 1.87
CA ALA A 36 -0.99 -11.09 2.35
C ALA A 36 -1.74 -12.19 1.59
N GLU A 37 -3.06 -12.05 1.41
CA GLU A 37 -3.87 -12.99 0.64
C GLU A 37 -3.36 -13.13 -0.80
N LEU A 38 -3.04 -12.01 -1.46
CA LEU A 38 -2.43 -11.99 -2.79
C LEU A 38 -1.12 -12.78 -2.86
N GLY A 39 -0.24 -12.60 -1.87
CA GLY A 39 1.05 -13.28 -1.82
C GLY A 39 0.96 -14.79 -1.60
N LEU A 40 -0.20 -15.31 -1.18
CA LEU A 40 -0.46 -16.72 -0.93
C LEU A 40 -1.16 -17.43 -2.10
N GLN A 41 -1.54 -16.71 -3.16
CA GLN A 41 -2.17 -17.31 -4.34
C GLN A 41 -1.16 -18.02 -5.23
N ASP A 42 -1.57 -19.14 -5.83
CA ASP A 42 -0.75 -19.89 -6.80
C ASP A 42 -0.52 -19.08 -8.09
N ASP A 43 -1.55 -18.37 -8.56
CA ASP A 43 -1.41 -17.39 -9.64
C ASP A 43 -0.87 -16.08 -9.09
N ARG A 44 0.33 -15.71 -9.54
CA ARG A 44 1.07 -14.54 -9.06
C ARG A 44 0.81 -13.27 -9.86
N THR A 45 0.02 -13.34 -10.94
CA THR A 45 -0.17 -12.22 -11.88
C THR A 45 -0.63 -10.94 -11.19
N GLU A 46 -1.62 -11.03 -10.29
CA GLU A 46 -2.13 -9.86 -9.56
C GLU A 46 -1.11 -9.34 -8.54
N TYR A 47 -0.37 -10.24 -7.87
CA TYR A 47 0.67 -9.86 -6.92
C TYR A 47 1.86 -9.16 -7.59
N ASP A 48 2.30 -9.65 -8.75
CA ASP A 48 3.41 -9.05 -9.50
C ASP A 48 3.01 -7.69 -10.11
N THR A 49 1.76 -7.55 -10.53
CA THR A 49 1.20 -6.24 -10.94
C THR A 49 1.24 -5.25 -9.78
N TRP A 50 0.72 -5.63 -8.61
CA TRP A 50 0.76 -4.77 -7.42
C TRP A 50 2.19 -4.38 -7.02
N LYS A 51 3.16 -5.31 -7.08
CA LYS A 51 4.58 -4.97 -6.83
C LYS A 51 5.14 -3.96 -7.84
N ALA A 52 4.76 -4.05 -9.11
CA ALA A 52 5.17 -3.07 -10.12
C ALA A 52 4.63 -1.68 -9.76
N ASP A 53 3.38 -1.59 -9.31
CA ASP A 53 2.79 -0.34 -8.84
C ASP A 53 3.52 0.21 -7.59
N VAL A 54 3.89 -0.66 -6.62
CA VAL A 54 4.71 -0.28 -5.46
C VAL A 54 6.04 0.30 -5.89
N GLN A 55 6.71 -0.33 -6.85
CA GLN A 55 8.00 0.15 -7.35
C GLN A 55 7.86 1.46 -8.12
N ALA A 56 6.77 1.65 -8.86
CA ALA A 56 6.50 2.89 -9.59
C ALA A 56 6.24 4.06 -8.62
N GLU A 57 5.49 3.83 -7.55
CA GLU A 57 5.11 4.86 -6.57
C GLU A 57 6.24 5.20 -5.58
N TYR A 58 6.92 4.18 -5.04
CA TYR A 58 7.86 4.34 -3.93
C TYR A 58 9.31 3.98 -4.26
N GLY A 59 9.59 3.47 -5.47
CA GLY A 59 10.93 3.12 -5.90
C GLY A 59 11.84 4.35 -5.93
N ARG A 60 12.90 4.34 -5.13
CA ARG A 60 13.94 5.38 -5.23
C ARG A 60 14.65 5.28 -6.59
N LYS A 61 14.95 6.42 -7.19
CA LYS A 61 15.91 6.54 -8.29
C LYS A 61 17.34 6.46 -7.77
#